data_AF-A0A0L7R2J8-F1
#
_entry.id   AF-A0A0L7R2J8-F1
#
_cell.length_a   1.000
_cell.length_b   1.000
_cell.length_c   1.000
_cell.angle_alpha   90.00
_cell.angle_beta   90.00
_cell.angle_gamma   90.00
#
_symmetry.space_group_name_H-M   'P 1'
#
loop_
_entity.id
_entity.type
_entity.pdbx_description
1 polymer ?
#
loop_
_entity_poly.entity_id
_entity_poly.type
_entity_poly.pdbx_seq_one_letter_code
_entity_poly.pdbx_strand_id
1 'polypeptide(L)'
;MIENLKRWDTERQGQAQYEKIQRSRYNERYKWIATVGIPEYRSKSGNDESQQLIAQARCGSLERWNRYWEEEERRKCDICEEAPGTMEHLTRECRKVNSEISIEEVLSGRKDEKAEKWLRTIKIERQIARKKQAIEKNKTKD
;
A
#
# COMPACT_ATOMS: atom_id res chain seq x y z
N MET A 1 10.14 14.04 35.85
CA MET A 1 8.73 13.88 36.30
C MET A 1 7.74 14.39 35.26
N ILE A 2 7.87 15.64 34.78
CA ILE A 2 6.98 16.24 33.76
C ILE A 2 7.03 15.54 32.40
N GLU A 3 8.22 15.12 31.92
CA GLU A 3 8.36 14.40 30.65
C GLU A 3 7.65 13.04 30.63
N ASN A 4 7.73 12.30 31.74
CA ASN A 4 7.03 11.01 31.85
C ASN A 4 5.51 11.21 31.83
N LEU A 5 5.00 12.26 32.48
CA LEU A 5 3.57 12.60 32.43
C LEU A 5 3.11 12.96 31.01
N LYS A 6 3.90 13.75 30.27
CA LYS A 6 3.60 14.08 28.86
C LYS A 6 3.60 12.86 27.96
N ARG A 7 4.55 11.94 28.15
CA ARG A 7 4.62 10.69 27.39
C ARG A 7 3.38 9.83 27.65
N TRP A 8 3.01 9.66 28.91
CA TRP A 8 1.85 8.85 29.31
C TRP A 8 0.54 9.42 28.77
N ASP A 9 0.36 10.75 28.81
CA ASP A 9 -0.83 11.37 28.24
C ASP A 9 -0.90 11.19 26.72
N THR A 10 0.24 11.33 26.02
CA THR A 10 0.34 11.09 24.58
C THR A 10 -0.02 9.63 24.22
N GLU A 11 0.52 8.66 24.97
CA GLU A 11 0.21 7.24 24.78
C GLU A 11 -1.29 6.97 25.01
N ARG A 12 -1.87 7.54 26.07
CA ARG A 12 -3.28 7.37 26.40
C ARG A 12 -4.21 7.99 25.34
N GLN A 13 -3.86 9.17 24.82
CA GLN A 13 -4.57 9.80 23.72
C GLN A 13 -4.48 8.97 22.44
N GLY A 14 -3.28 8.45 22.11
CA GLY A 14 -3.07 7.58 20.97
C GLY A 14 -3.91 6.31 21.03
N GLN A 15 -3.94 5.66 22.19
CA GLN A 15 -4.77 4.47 22.43
C GLN A 15 -6.26 4.76 22.25
N ALA A 16 -6.76 5.87 22.82
CA ALA A 16 -8.16 6.27 22.70
C ALA A 16 -8.56 6.54 21.24
N GLN A 17 -7.68 7.15 20.43
CA GLN A 17 -7.93 7.37 19.01
C GLN A 17 -7.89 6.07 18.21
N TYR A 18 -6.94 5.19 18.51
CA TYR A 18 -6.87 3.86 17.90
C TYR A 18 -8.18 3.08 18.13
N GLU A 19 -8.68 3.05 19.36
CA GLU A 19 -9.95 2.37 19.69
C GLU A 19 -11.15 2.97 18.96
N LYS A 20 -11.20 4.30 18.80
CA LYS A 20 -12.24 4.96 18.00
C LYS A 20 -12.21 4.51 16.54
N ILE A 21 -11.02 4.41 15.94
CA ILE A 21 -10.85 3.93 14.56
C ILE A 21 -11.30 2.47 14.45
N GLN A 22 -10.86 1.60 15.37
CA GLN A 22 -11.23 0.19 15.35
C GLN A 22 -12.75 -0.04 15.49
N ARG A 23 -13.41 0.74 16.35
CA ARG A 23 -14.87 0.70 16.56
C ARG A 23 -15.69 1.38 15.46
N SER A 24 -15.06 2.21 14.62
CA SER A 24 -15.76 2.89 13.53
C SER A 24 -16.40 1.87 12.59
N ARG A 25 -17.66 2.09 12.23
CA ARG A 25 -18.33 1.32 11.17
C ARG A 25 -17.87 1.74 9.78
N TYR A 26 -17.30 2.93 9.67
CA TYR A 26 -16.83 3.53 8.43
C TYR A 26 -15.32 3.43 8.33
N ASN A 27 -14.81 3.38 7.09
CA ASN A 27 -13.37 3.41 6.78
C ASN A 27 -12.59 2.19 7.29
N GLU A 28 -13.03 0.99 6.90
CA GLU A 28 -12.42 -0.29 7.26
C GLU A 28 -10.92 -0.34 6.95
N ARG A 29 -10.51 0.28 5.85
CA ARG A 29 -9.11 0.34 5.44
C ARG A 29 -8.21 1.02 6.47
N TYR A 30 -8.70 2.08 7.12
CA TYR A 30 -7.94 2.75 8.18
C TYR A 30 -7.77 1.89 9.42
N LYS A 31 -8.61 0.87 9.64
CA LYS A 31 -8.41 -0.08 10.75
C LYS A 31 -7.14 -0.89 10.58
N TRP A 32 -6.80 -1.22 9.33
CA TRP A 32 -5.57 -1.94 8.99
C TRP A 32 -4.35 -1.01 9.00
N ILE A 33 -4.51 0.27 8.65
CA ILE A 33 -3.42 1.24 8.63
C ILE A 33 -3.09 1.77 10.03
N ALA A 34 -4.09 1.97 10.89
CA ALA A 34 -3.90 2.60 12.19
C ALA A 34 -3.00 1.72 13.10
N THR A 35 -1.97 2.33 13.65
CA THR A 35 -1.06 1.70 14.62
C THR A 35 -0.88 2.62 15.82
N VAL A 36 -0.76 2.05 17.02
CA VAL A 36 -0.33 2.81 18.20
C VAL A 36 1.19 2.96 18.13
N GLY A 37 1.67 4.20 18.05
CA GLY A 37 3.10 4.50 17.90
C GLY A 37 3.66 4.30 16.49
N ILE A 38 4.98 4.19 16.39
CA ILE A 38 5.69 4.04 15.10
C ILE A 38 5.47 2.62 14.56
N PRO A 39 5.01 2.46 13.31
CA PRO A 39 4.85 1.14 12.68
C PRO A 39 6.15 0.34 12.66
N GLU A 40 6.05 -0.98 12.83
CA GLU A 40 7.20 -1.89 12.89
C GLU A 40 8.09 -1.77 11.65
N TYR A 41 7.50 -1.68 10.45
CA TYR A 41 8.27 -1.55 9.21
C TYR A 41 9.23 -0.35 9.23
N ARG A 42 8.94 0.70 10.02
CA ARG A 42 9.72 1.94 10.11
C ARG A 42 10.72 1.98 11.29
N SER A 43 10.73 0.94 12.13
CA SER A 43 11.47 0.92 13.40
C SER A 43 12.95 0.49 13.32
N LYS A 44 13.41 -0.11 12.21
CA LYS A 44 14.78 -0.63 12.07
C LYS A 44 15.50 -0.07 10.84
N SER A 45 16.80 0.18 10.97
CA SER A 45 17.71 0.53 9.87
C SER A 45 18.00 -0.69 8.98
N GLY A 46 18.04 -0.52 7.66
CA GLY A 46 18.65 -1.50 6.74
C GLY A 46 17.76 -2.19 5.69
N ASN A 47 16.57 -1.67 5.35
CA ASN A 47 15.79 -2.18 4.21
C ASN A 47 14.93 -1.08 3.56
N ASP A 48 15.60 -0.04 3.06
CA ASP A 48 14.98 1.19 2.54
C ASP A 48 13.94 0.91 1.45
N GLU A 49 14.20 -0.04 0.54
CA GLU A 49 13.26 -0.37 -0.54
C GLU A 49 11.96 -0.97 0.00
N SER A 50 12.05 -1.97 0.88
CA SER A 50 10.85 -2.63 1.40
C SER A 50 10.05 -1.65 2.28
N GLN A 51 10.74 -0.79 3.02
CA GLN A 51 10.11 0.30 3.77
C GLN A 51 9.38 1.30 2.87
N GLN A 52 9.99 1.70 1.76
CA GLN A 52 9.38 2.57 0.76
C GLN A 52 8.14 1.91 0.13
N LEU A 53 8.22 0.62 -0.22
CA LEU A 53 7.09 -0.10 -0.81
C LEU A 53 5.91 -0.23 0.17
N ILE A 54 6.17 -0.58 1.44
CA ILE A 54 5.12 -0.65 2.47
C ILE A 54 4.51 0.74 2.69
N ALA A 55 5.34 1.80 2.73
CA ALA A 55 4.84 3.17 2.84
C ALA A 55 3.95 3.56 1.64
N GLN A 56 4.37 3.23 0.41
CA GLN A 56 3.57 3.49 -0.80
C GLN A 56 2.24 2.74 -0.77
N ALA A 57 2.21 1.50 -0.29
CA ALA A 57 0.97 0.73 -0.15
C ALA A 57 0.02 1.38 0.86
N ARG A 58 0.53 1.71 2.05
CA ARG A 58 -0.22 2.36 3.13
C ARG A 58 -0.77 3.73 2.76
N CYS A 59 0.00 4.51 2.01
CA CYS A 59 -0.41 5.82 1.53
C CYS A 59 -1.27 5.77 0.25
N GLY A 60 -1.57 4.58 -0.28
CA GLY A 60 -2.38 4.43 -1.50
C GLY A 60 -1.66 4.83 -2.79
N SER A 61 -0.35 5.10 -2.75
CA SER A 61 0.45 5.42 -3.94
C SER A 61 0.56 4.26 -4.93
N LEU A 62 0.36 3.02 -4.45
CA LEU A 62 0.29 1.85 -5.33
C LEU A 62 -0.99 1.78 -6.13
N GLU A 63 -2.05 2.51 -5.79
CA GLU A 63 -3.32 2.42 -6.50
C GLU A 63 -3.42 3.53 -7.54
N ARG A 64 -3.51 3.15 -8.81
CA ARG A 64 -3.79 4.11 -9.89
C ARG A 64 -5.14 4.79 -9.71
N TRP A 65 -6.10 4.10 -9.11
CA TRP A 65 -7.43 4.65 -8.85
C TRP A 65 -7.40 5.93 -8.00
N ASN A 66 -6.41 6.08 -7.13
CA ASN A 66 -6.26 7.27 -6.29
C ASN A 66 -5.78 8.52 -7.04
N ARG A 67 -5.40 8.40 -8.32
CA ARG A 67 -4.99 9.54 -9.16
C ARG A 67 -6.20 10.26 -9.74
N TYR A 68 -6.96 10.92 -8.87
CA TYR A 68 -8.21 11.61 -9.22
C TYR A 68 -8.03 12.69 -10.30
N TRP A 69 -6.81 13.18 -10.52
CA TRP A 69 -6.46 14.17 -11.54
C TRP A 69 -6.26 13.55 -12.95
N GLU A 70 -6.17 12.23 -13.08
CA GLU A 70 -6.08 11.55 -14.38
C GLU A 70 -7.48 11.18 -14.91
N GLU A 71 -7.62 10.95 -16.21
CA GLU A 71 -8.83 10.36 -16.80
C GLU A 71 -9.05 8.93 -16.27
N GLU A 72 -10.31 8.50 -16.17
CA GLU A 72 -10.67 7.18 -15.61
C GLU A 72 -9.97 6.02 -16.34
N GLU A 73 -9.87 6.10 -17.66
CA GLU A 73 -9.17 5.10 -18.48
C GLU A 73 -7.69 4.97 -18.08
N ARG A 74 -7.05 6.07 -17.68
CA ARG A 74 -5.66 6.09 -17.20
C ARG A 74 -5.52 5.63 -15.74
N ARG A 75 -6.63 5.49 -15.01
CA ARG A 75 -6.66 4.98 -13.63
C ARG A 75 -6.86 3.46 -13.54
N LYS A 76 -6.92 2.77 -14.67
CA LYS A 76 -6.90 1.30 -14.71
C LYS A 76 -5.59 0.74 -14.15
N CYS A 77 -5.63 -0.54 -13.81
CA CYS A 77 -4.48 -1.30 -13.35
C CYS A 77 -3.34 -1.21 -14.37
N ASP A 78 -2.17 -0.76 -13.93
CA ASP A 78 -1.01 -0.56 -14.79
C ASP A 78 -0.20 -1.83 -15.05
N ILE A 79 -0.79 -2.99 -14.75
CA ILE A 79 -0.23 -4.31 -15.00
C ILE A 79 -1.10 -5.08 -15.99
N CYS A 80 -2.42 -5.15 -15.76
CA CYS A 80 -3.34 -5.91 -16.62
C CYS A 80 -4.24 -5.03 -17.52
N GLU A 81 -4.42 -3.75 -17.18
CA GLU A 81 -5.24 -2.78 -17.93
C GLU A 81 -6.74 -3.11 -18.05
N GLU A 82 -7.26 -4.08 -17.28
CA GLU A 82 -8.66 -4.53 -17.39
C GLU A 82 -9.64 -3.88 -16.42
N ALA A 83 -9.17 -3.46 -15.25
CA ALA A 83 -10.01 -3.01 -14.15
C ALA A 83 -9.43 -1.77 -13.48
N PRO A 84 -10.20 -1.04 -12.65
CA PRO A 84 -9.67 0.01 -11.81
C PRO A 84 -8.43 -0.44 -11.03
N GLY A 85 -7.37 0.38 -10.99
CA GLY A 85 -6.14 0.03 -10.31
C GLY A 85 -6.23 0.21 -8.79
N THR A 86 -7.10 -0.54 -8.13
CA THR A 86 -7.34 -0.54 -6.68
C THR A 86 -6.54 -1.64 -5.98
N MET A 87 -6.41 -1.57 -4.65
CA MET A 87 -5.75 -2.61 -3.85
C MET A 87 -6.55 -3.91 -3.90
N GLU A 88 -7.89 -3.82 -3.94
CA GLU A 88 -8.78 -4.97 -4.11
C GLU A 88 -8.44 -5.72 -5.40
N HIS A 89 -8.31 -4.98 -6.50
CA HIS A 89 -7.92 -5.57 -7.77
C HIS A 89 -6.53 -6.22 -7.70
N LEU A 90 -5.53 -5.48 -7.20
CA LEU A 90 -4.16 -5.96 -7.13
C LEU A 90 -3.99 -7.21 -6.26
N THR A 91 -4.77 -7.33 -5.18
CA THR A 91 -4.64 -8.44 -4.22
C THR A 91 -5.48 -9.66 -4.59
N ARG A 92 -6.60 -9.49 -5.32
CA ARG A 92 -7.58 -10.58 -5.53
C ARG A 92 -7.95 -10.87 -6.99
N GLU A 93 -7.88 -9.90 -7.88
CA GLU A 93 -8.49 -9.99 -9.22
C GLU A 93 -7.46 -9.85 -10.35
N CYS A 94 -6.27 -9.33 -10.06
CA CYS A 94 -5.27 -9.08 -11.08
C CYS A 94 -4.73 -10.40 -11.62
N ARG A 95 -5.16 -10.80 -12.82
CA ARG A 95 -4.70 -12.03 -13.49
C ARG A 95 -3.19 -12.16 -13.69
N LYS A 96 -2.45 -11.05 -13.60
CA LYS A 96 -0.99 -10.99 -13.75
C LYS A 96 -0.25 -11.07 -12.43
N VAL A 97 -0.94 -10.83 -11.32
CA VAL A 97 -0.39 -10.87 -9.97
C VAL A 97 -1.21 -11.90 -9.21
N ASN A 98 -0.80 -13.16 -9.30
CA ASN A 98 -1.44 -14.22 -8.55
C ASN A 98 -1.04 -14.09 -7.08
N SER A 99 -2.00 -13.81 -6.20
CA SER A 99 -1.68 -13.68 -4.78
C SER A 99 -2.81 -14.09 -3.86
N GLU A 100 -2.49 -15.00 -2.94
CA GLU A 100 -3.28 -15.27 -1.74
C GLU A 100 -2.87 -14.29 -0.61
N ILE A 101 -2.92 -12.98 -0.87
CA ILE A 101 -2.60 -11.96 0.14
C ILE A 101 -3.82 -11.08 0.40
N SER A 102 -4.07 -10.79 1.67
CA SER A 102 -5.12 -9.88 2.10
C SER A 102 -4.63 -8.43 2.12
N ILE A 103 -5.57 -7.50 1.99
CA ILE A 103 -5.29 -6.06 2.12
C ILE A 103 -4.75 -5.74 3.52
N GLU A 104 -5.26 -6.43 4.55
CA GLU A 104 -4.78 -6.25 5.93
C GLU A 104 -3.29 -6.61 6.07
N GLU A 105 -2.86 -7.76 5.55
CA GLU A 105 -1.45 -8.18 5.57
C GLU A 105 -0.54 -7.10 4.95
N VAL A 106 -0.97 -6.50 3.84
CA VAL A 106 -0.22 -5.44 3.14
C VAL A 106 -0.20 -4.12 3.93
N LEU A 107 -1.30 -3.75 4.59
CA LEU A 107 -1.46 -2.41 5.19
C LEU A 107 -1.12 -2.33 6.70
N SER A 108 -1.04 -3.47 7.39
CA SER A 108 -0.85 -3.58 8.85
C SER A 108 0.36 -2.83 9.43
N GLY A 109 1.37 -2.56 8.60
CA GLY A 109 2.64 -1.97 9.05
C GLY A 109 3.55 -2.92 9.81
N ARG A 110 3.14 -4.18 9.94
CA ARG A 110 4.01 -5.25 10.41
C ARG A 110 5.09 -5.52 9.36
N LYS A 111 6.22 -6.03 9.81
CA LYS A 111 7.24 -6.52 8.89
C LYS A 111 6.88 -7.94 8.48
N ASP A 112 6.04 -8.05 7.45
CA ASP A 112 5.56 -9.33 6.93
C ASP A 112 6.31 -9.68 5.63
N GLU A 113 7.03 -10.81 5.64
CA GLU A 113 7.81 -11.27 4.49
C GLU A 113 6.91 -11.58 3.26
N LYS A 114 5.68 -12.05 3.49
CA LYS A 114 4.70 -12.30 2.44
C LYS A 114 4.27 -11.00 1.78
N ALA A 115 4.00 -9.96 2.58
CA ALA A 115 3.69 -8.62 2.07
C ALA A 115 4.88 -8.01 1.33
N GLU A 116 6.10 -8.11 1.86
CA GLU A 116 7.31 -7.61 1.19
C GLU A 116 7.54 -8.29 -0.16
N LYS A 117 7.42 -9.63 -0.21
CA LYS A 117 7.56 -10.40 -1.46
C LYS A 117 6.52 -9.98 -2.49
N TRP A 118 5.26 -9.87 -2.07
CA TRP A 118 4.18 -9.46 -2.95
C TRP A 118 4.39 -8.04 -3.50
N LEU A 119 4.80 -7.09 -2.65
CA LEU A 119 5.11 -5.72 -3.07
C LEU A 119 6.25 -5.66 -4.10
N ARG A 120 7.26 -6.52 -3.96
CA ARG A 120 8.33 -6.66 -4.95
C ARG A 120 7.81 -7.24 -6.27
N THR A 121 6.92 -8.23 -6.23
CA THR A 121 6.24 -8.75 -7.43
C THR A 121 5.48 -7.64 -8.16
N ILE A 122 4.69 -6.83 -7.44
CA ILE A 122 3.99 -5.67 -8.02
C ILE A 122 4.98 -4.72 -8.71
N LYS A 123 6.11 -4.41 -8.06
CA LYS A 123 7.14 -3.55 -8.64
C LYS A 123 7.71 -4.12 -9.94
N ILE A 124 8.04 -5.41 -9.96
CA ILE A 124 8.61 -6.11 -11.13
C ILE A 124 7.60 -6.14 -12.28
N GLU A 125 6.36 -6.54 -12.03
CA GLU A 125 5.31 -6.62 -13.05
C GLU A 125 5.03 -5.26 -13.69
N ARG A 126 5.03 -4.18 -12.89
CA ARG A 126 4.94 -2.81 -13.40
C ARG A 126 6.12 -2.42 -14.30
N GLN A 127 7.33 -2.83 -13.96
CA GLN A 127 8.50 -2.58 -14.81
C GLN A 127 8.40 -3.34 -16.13
N ILE A 128 7.92 -4.59 -16.09
CA ILE A 128 7.68 -5.41 -17.29
C ILE A 128 6.62 -4.74 -18.19
N ALA A 129 5.48 -4.35 -17.62
CA ALA A 129 4.40 -3.68 -18.35
C ALA A 129 4.89 -2.38 -19.04
N ARG A 130 5.62 -1.54 -18.31
CA ARG A 130 6.21 -0.30 -18.86
C ARG A 130 7.18 -0.56 -20.01
N LYS A 131 8.03 -1.59 -19.90
CA LYS A 131 8.96 -1.98 -20.97
C LYS A 131 8.20 -2.46 -22.21
N LYS A 132 7.15 -3.27 -22.05
CA LYS A 132 6.31 -3.74 -23.17
C LYS A 132 5.65 -2.57 -23.90
N GLN A 133 5.03 -1.66 -23.16
CA GLN A 133 4.41 -0.45 -23.73
C GLN A 133 5.42 0.43 -24.47
N ALA A 134 6.66 0.56 -23.96
CA ALA A 134 7.71 1.32 -24.64
C ALA A 134 8.13 0.67 -25.96
N ILE A 135 8.24 -0.66 -26.00
CA ILE A 135 8.56 -1.42 -27.22
C ILE A 135 7.45 -1.28 -28.26
N GLU A 136 6.18 -1.43 -27.85
CA GLU A 136 5.04 -1.29 -28.75
C GLU A 136 4.95 0.12 -29.34
N LYS A 137 5.15 1.16 -28.52
CA LYS A 137 5.17 2.56 -28.99
C LYS A 137 6.30 2.86 -29.97
N ASN A 138 7.42 2.14 -29.88
CA ASN A 138 8.52 2.31 -30.83
C ASN A 138 8.19 1.63 -32.17
N LYS A 139 7.52 0.46 -32.16
CA LYS A 139 7.07 -0.22 -33.40
C LYS A 139 6.02 0.57 -34.19
N THR A 140 5.23 1.40 -33.52
CA THR A 140 4.19 2.23 -34.18
C THR A 140 4.71 3.57 -34.72
N LYS A 141 6.00 3.86 -34.52
CA LYS A 141 6.65 5.10 -34.99
C LYS A 141 7.46 4.90 -36.27
N ASP A 142 7.71 3.65 -36.65
CA ASP A 142 8.27 3.24 -37.94
C ASP A 142 7.13 2.95 -38.93
#